data_AF-A0A6I1ZFI1-F1
#
_entry.id   AF-A0A6I1ZFI1-F1
#
_cell.length_a   1.000
_cell.length_b   1.000
_cell.length_c   1.000
_cell.angle_alpha   90.00
_cell.angle_beta   90.00
_cell.angle_gamma   90.00
#
_symmetry.space_group_name_H-M   'P 1'
#
loop_
_entity.id
_entity.type
_entity.pdbx_description
1 polymer ?
#
loop_
_entity_poly.entity_id
_entity_poly.type
_entity_poly.pdbx_seq_one_letter_code
_entity_poly.pdbx_strand_id
1 'polypeptide(L)'
;MDFPAAVNYILSFADYERMPRSAIVFDLRRMEQLLARLGNPQNMAKSVHIAGTKGKGSTAAMIASILVQSGYRTGLYTSPHLFNIRERIQVDGRQISEAGFARLTEMTKPEVATVNASGGLGELTTYEILTALAFAYFRDKKVDYQVLEVGLGGRLDATNVVKPEVCVIT
;
A
#
# COMPACT_ATOMS: atom_id res chain seq x y z
N MET A 1 19.46 0.57 -5.20
CA MET A 1 19.74 -0.46 -4.17
C MET A 1 19.27 -1.82 -4.69
N ASP A 2 19.76 -2.92 -4.10
CA ASP A 2 19.24 -4.27 -4.37
C ASP A 2 17.99 -4.56 -3.52
N PHE A 3 17.37 -5.74 -3.73
CA PHE A 3 16.13 -6.10 -3.04
C PHE A 3 16.30 -6.29 -1.52
N PRO A 4 17.32 -7.02 -1.01
CA PRO A 4 17.55 -7.11 0.43
C PRO A 4 17.75 -5.74 1.09
N ALA A 5 18.53 -4.84 0.49
CA ALA A 5 18.70 -3.49 1.03
C ALA A 5 17.40 -2.68 1.01
N ALA A 6 16.56 -2.84 -0.02
CA ALA A 6 15.26 -2.20 -0.09
C ALA A 6 14.30 -2.68 1.00
N VAL A 7 14.28 -3.99 1.27
CA VAL A 7 13.49 -4.56 2.36
C VAL A 7 13.98 -4.04 3.71
N ASN A 8 15.29 -4.09 3.96
CA ASN A 8 15.87 -3.59 5.21
C ASN A 8 15.61 -2.10 5.43
N TYR A 9 15.66 -1.29 4.37
CA TYR A 9 15.30 0.13 4.45
C TYR A 9 13.84 0.30 4.90
N ILE A 10 12.88 -0.36 4.25
CA ILE A 10 11.46 -0.22 4.60
C ILE A 10 11.18 -0.74 6.01
N LEU A 11 11.79 -1.86 6.41
CA LEU A 11 11.59 -2.45 7.74
C LEU A 11 12.32 -1.69 8.86
N SER A 12 13.17 -0.72 8.55
CA SER A 12 13.80 0.14 9.56
C SER A 12 12.85 1.18 10.16
N PHE A 13 11.71 1.44 9.52
CA PHE A 13 10.67 2.34 10.02
C PHE A 13 9.75 1.63 11.02
N ALA A 14 8.98 2.42 11.77
CA ALA A 14 8.04 1.88 12.75
C ALA A 14 7.02 0.93 12.10
N ASP A 15 6.98 -0.31 12.60
CA ASP A 15 6.02 -1.33 12.19
C ASP A 15 4.97 -1.56 13.29
N TYR A 16 3.86 -0.83 13.18
CA TYR A 16 2.75 -0.94 14.13
C TYR A 16 1.89 -2.19 13.93
N GLU A 17 2.08 -2.97 12.86
CA GLU A 17 1.48 -4.31 12.77
C GLU A 17 2.15 -5.28 13.78
N ARG A 18 3.35 -4.93 14.26
CA ARG A 18 4.15 -5.72 15.22
C ARG A 18 4.29 -5.07 16.61
N MET A 19 3.76 -3.86 16.81
CA MET A 19 3.83 -3.12 18.09
C MET A 19 2.48 -3.02 18.80
N PRO A 20 2.46 -2.77 20.12
CA PRO A 20 1.22 -2.57 20.87
C PRO A 20 0.44 -1.34 20.40
N ARG A 21 -0.89 -1.47 20.30
CA ARG A 21 -1.82 -0.45 19.75
C ARG A 21 -1.78 0.91 20.44
N SER A 22 -1.29 0.98 21.67
CA SER A 22 -1.21 2.22 22.47
C SER A 22 -0.17 3.22 21.98
N ALA A 23 0.77 2.83 21.11
CA ALA A 23 1.82 3.69 20.59
C ALA A 23 1.53 4.27 19.19
N ILE A 24 0.35 4.01 18.62
CA ILE A 24 0.04 4.32 17.22
C ILE A 24 -0.58 5.73 17.11
N VAL A 25 0.11 6.63 16.41
CA VAL A 25 -0.47 7.90 15.98
C VAL A 25 -1.14 7.70 14.63
N PHE A 26 -2.47 7.63 14.62
CA PHE A 26 -3.26 7.51 13.40
C PHE A 26 -3.48 8.90 12.78
N ASP A 27 -2.82 9.17 11.67
CA ASP A 27 -2.94 10.44 10.94
C ASP A 27 -2.65 10.22 9.45
N LEU A 28 -3.59 10.62 8.59
CA LEU A 28 -3.45 10.49 7.13
C LEU A 28 -2.53 11.54 6.53
N ARG A 29 -2.29 12.66 7.20
CA ARG A 29 -1.59 13.82 6.61
C ARG A 29 -0.18 13.49 6.13
N ARG A 30 0.56 12.63 6.83
CA ARG A 30 1.89 12.17 6.39
C ARG A 30 1.82 11.30 5.14
N MET A 31 0.81 10.44 5.05
CA MET A 31 0.56 9.62 3.86
C MET A 31 0.13 10.49 2.67
N GLU A 32 -0.76 11.47 2.89
CA GLU A 32 -1.19 12.43 1.87
C GLU A 32 -0.01 13.27 1.34
N GLN A 33 0.87 13.74 2.22
CA GLN A 33 2.09 14.45 1.83
C GLN A 33 3.00 13.59 0.97
N LEU A 34 3.25 12.33 1.37
CA LEU A 34 4.07 11.41 0.59
C LEU A 34 3.45 11.19 -0.80
N LEU A 35 2.15 10.92 -0.88
CA LEU A 35 1.47 10.70 -2.15
C LEU A 35 1.46 11.93 -3.05
N ALA A 36 1.27 13.13 -2.50
CA ALA A 36 1.36 14.36 -3.26
C ALA A 36 2.72 14.51 -3.94
N ARG A 37 3.80 14.20 -3.21
CA ARG A 37 5.17 14.20 -3.75
C ARG A 37 5.40 13.13 -4.81
N LEU A 38 4.72 11.99 -4.72
CA LEU A 38 4.78 10.93 -5.72
C LEU A 38 3.85 11.17 -6.93
N GLY A 39 3.21 12.33 -7.01
CA GLY A 39 2.32 12.69 -8.13
C GLY A 39 0.93 12.08 -8.03
N ASN A 40 0.44 11.85 -6.81
CA ASN A 40 -0.88 11.29 -6.51
C ASN A 40 -1.22 9.97 -7.25
N PRO A 41 -0.35 8.94 -7.16
CA PRO A 41 -0.55 7.68 -7.88
C PRO A 41 -1.84 6.95 -7.50
N GLN A 42 -2.35 7.17 -6.29
CA GLN A 42 -3.59 6.57 -5.78
C GLN A 42 -4.84 6.97 -6.58
N ASN A 43 -4.79 8.08 -7.34
CA ASN A 43 -5.91 8.60 -8.11
C ASN A 43 -5.96 8.06 -9.55
N MET A 44 -5.01 7.21 -9.95
CA MET A 44 -4.81 6.80 -11.34
C MET A 44 -5.62 5.56 -11.76
N ALA A 45 -6.29 4.89 -10.82
CA ALA A 45 -7.08 3.69 -11.05
C ALA A 45 -8.36 3.70 -10.21
N LYS A 46 -9.38 2.97 -10.67
CA LYS A 46 -10.61 2.75 -9.91
C LYS A 46 -10.32 1.90 -8.69
N SER A 47 -10.94 2.20 -7.55
CA SER A 47 -10.61 1.51 -6.30
C SER A 47 -11.77 0.67 -5.77
N VAL A 48 -11.45 -0.53 -5.28
CA VAL A 48 -12.33 -1.30 -4.39
C VAL A 48 -11.66 -1.35 -3.03
N HIS A 49 -12.34 -0.83 -2.00
CA HIS A 49 -11.74 -0.65 -0.67
C HIS A 49 -12.42 -1.54 0.36
N ILE A 50 -11.62 -2.40 1.02
CA ILE A 50 -12.14 -3.54 1.78
C ILE A 50 -11.67 -3.43 3.23
N ALA A 51 -12.60 -3.10 4.12
CA ALA A 51 -12.44 -3.11 5.57
C ALA A 51 -13.16 -4.31 6.19
N GLY A 52 -12.98 -4.51 7.49
CA GLY A 52 -13.63 -5.60 8.21
C GLY A 52 -12.74 -6.32 9.22
N THR A 53 -13.36 -7.13 10.05
CA THR A 53 -12.66 -7.81 11.15
C THR A 53 -12.03 -9.12 10.68
N LYS A 54 -12.74 -9.87 9.84
CA LYS A 54 -12.33 -11.16 9.28
C LYS A 54 -12.83 -11.27 7.85
N GLY A 55 -12.06 -11.92 6.97
CA GLY A 55 -12.45 -12.15 5.59
C GLY A 55 -11.93 -11.12 4.57
N LYS A 56 -11.43 -9.95 5.00
CA LYS A 56 -10.87 -8.91 4.12
C LYS A 56 -9.95 -9.45 3.01
N GLY A 57 -8.83 -10.09 3.37
CA GLY A 57 -7.88 -10.65 2.41
C GLY A 57 -8.51 -11.68 1.47
N SER A 58 -9.39 -12.55 1.97
CA SER A 58 -10.11 -13.52 1.13
C SER A 58 -11.03 -12.82 0.13
N THR A 59 -11.81 -11.84 0.59
CA THR A 59 -12.69 -11.03 -0.26
C THR A 59 -11.89 -10.22 -1.28
N ALA A 60 -10.75 -9.65 -0.89
CA ALA A 60 -9.85 -8.92 -1.78
C ALA A 60 -9.30 -9.83 -2.89
N ALA A 61 -8.83 -11.03 -2.54
CA ALA A 61 -8.35 -12.01 -3.51
C ALA A 61 -9.45 -12.47 -4.48
N MET A 62 -10.66 -12.72 -3.98
CA MET A 62 -11.81 -13.09 -4.81
C MET A 62 -12.18 -11.99 -5.79
N ILE A 63 -12.30 -10.74 -5.33
CA ILE A 63 -12.62 -9.59 -6.18
C ILE A 63 -11.53 -9.37 -7.23
N ALA A 64 -10.26 -9.40 -6.85
CA ALA A 64 -9.15 -9.24 -7.78
C ALA A 64 -9.16 -10.34 -8.85
N SER A 65 -9.40 -11.60 -8.47
CA SER A 65 -9.51 -12.71 -9.41
C SER A 65 -10.65 -12.52 -10.42
N ILE A 66 -11.83 -12.11 -9.95
CA ILE A 66 -13.00 -11.85 -10.81
C ILE A 66 -12.70 -10.72 -11.80
N LEU A 67 -12.09 -9.62 -11.35
CA LEU A 67 -11.73 -8.50 -12.23
C LEU A 67 -10.72 -8.90 -13.31
N VAL A 68 -9.69 -9.67 -12.94
CA VAL A 68 -8.72 -10.22 -13.89
C VAL A 68 -9.41 -11.13 -14.92
N GLN A 69 -10.26 -12.06 -14.49
CA GLN A 69 -10.99 -12.94 -15.41
C GLN A 69 -12.01 -12.19 -16.29
N SER A 70 -12.44 -11.00 -15.85
CA SER A 70 -13.31 -10.10 -16.62
C SER A 70 -12.54 -9.24 -17.64
N GLY A 71 -11.23 -9.42 -17.75
CA GLY A 71 -10.38 -8.72 -18.73
C GLY A 71 -9.81 -7.39 -18.24
N TYR A 72 -9.94 -7.04 -16.96
CA TYR A 72 -9.35 -5.82 -16.40
C TYR A 72 -7.96 -6.08 -15.84
N ARG A 73 -7.05 -5.13 -16.08
CA ARG A 73 -5.75 -5.12 -15.43
C ARG A 73 -5.92 -4.71 -13.97
N THR A 74 -5.55 -5.58 -13.04
CA THR A 74 -5.95 -5.43 -11.65
C THR A 74 -4.78 -5.48 -10.69
N GLY A 75 -4.61 -4.41 -9.90
CA GLY A 75 -3.73 -4.38 -8.75
C GLY A 75 -4.41 -4.96 -7.50
N LEU A 76 -3.66 -5.69 -6.68
CA LEU A 76 -4.10 -6.21 -5.39
C LEU A 76 -3.08 -5.80 -4.32
N TYR A 77 -3.57 -5.12 -3.28
CA TYR A 77 -2.81 -4.77 -2.09
C TYR A 77 -3.40 -5.46 -0.86
N THR A 78 -2.61 -6.30 -0.18
CA THR A 78 -3.03 -7.09 1.00
C THR A 78 -2.02 -7.02 2.13
N SER A 79 -2.48 -7.28 3.36
CA SER A 79 -1.63 -7.28 4.55
C SER A 79 -2.22 -8.13 5.69
N PRO A 80 -1.39 -8.81 6.50
CA PRO A 80 0.07 -8.95 6.35
C PRO A 80 0.45 -9.96 5.24
N HIS A 81 1.74 -10.08 4.95
CA HIS A 81 2.27 -11.18 4.11
C HIS A 81 2.51 -12.44 4.96
N LEU A 82 2.53 -13.61 4.33
CA LEU A 82 2.83 -14.88 5.01
C LEU A 82 4.31 -15.25 4.94
N PHE A 83 4.93 -15.21 3.75
CA PHE A 83 6.33 -15.63 3.57
C PHE A 83 7.19 -14.52 2.98
N ASN A 84 6.68 -13.78 1.98
CA ASN A 84 7.42 -12.78 1.25
C ASN A 84 6.68 -11.44 1.23
N ILE A 85 7.36 -10.35 1.54
CA ILE A 85 6.79 -8.99 1.52
C ILE A 85 6.16 -8.61 0.18
N ARG A 86 6.64 -9.20 -0.93
CA ARG A 86 6.10 -8.99 -2.28
C ARG A 86 4.70 -9.57 -2.48
N GLU A 87 4.26 -10.49 -1.62
CA GLU A 87 2.87 -10.99 -1.59
C GLU A 87 1.86 -9.85 -1.43
N ARG A 88 2.26 -8.78 -0.73
CA ARG A 88 1.41 -7.63 -0.48
C ARG A 88 1.08 -6.83 -1.73
N ILE A 89 1.89 -6.88 -2.79
CA ILE A 89 1.72 -6.03 -3.98
C ILE A 89 1.72 -6.91 -5.21
N GLN A 90 0.54 -7.08 -5.82
CA GLN A 90 0.37 -7.93 -6.99
C GLN A 90 -0.33 -7.18 -8.12
N VAL A 91 -0.02 -7.55 -9.37
CA VAL A 91 -0.78 -7.16 -10.55
C VAL A 91 -1.11 -8.42 -11.34
N ASP A 92 -2.38 -8.60 -11.68
CA ASP A 92 -2.91 -9.77 -12.39
C ASP A 92 -2.50 -11.10 -11.72
N GLY A 93 -2.57 -11.14 -10.39
CA GLY A 93 -2.19 -12.29 -9.56
C GLY A 93 -0.68 -12.57 -9.48
N ARG A 94 0.17 -11.68 -10.02
CA ARG A 94 1.63 -11.81 -9.97
C ARG A 94 2.23 -10.79 -9.02
N GLN A 95 3.01 -11.28 -8.06
CA GLN A 95 3.78 -10.44 -7.13
C GLN A 95 4.70 -9.48 -7.89
N ILE A 96 4.91 -8.30 -7.33
CA ILE A 96 5.96 -7.39 -7.77
C ILE A 96 7.32 -8.13 -7.81
N SER A 97 8.13 -7.87 -8.83
CA SER A 97 9.47 -8.46 -8.92
C SER A 97 10.41 -7.82 -7.90
N GLU A 98 11.46 -8.53 -7.50
CA GLU A 98 12.49 -8.01 -6.58
C GLU A 98 13.12 -6.71 -7.11
N ALA A 99 13.48 -6.70 -8.41
CA ALA A 99 13.98 -5.50 -9.08
C ALA A 99 12.95 -4.37 -9.13
N GLY A 100 11.66 -4.69 -9.35
CA GLY A 100 10.57 -3.71 -9.36
C GLY A 100 10.38 -3.07 -7.98
N PHE A 101 10.41 -3.88 -6.93
CA PHE A 101 10.32 -3.46 -5.55
C PHE A 101 11.51 -2.55 -5.18
N ALA A 102 12.74 -3.02 -5.43
CA ALA A 102 13.95 -2.25 -5.14
C ALA A 102 14.01 -0.90 -5.87
N ARG A 103 13.61 -0.88 -7.14
CA ARG A 103 13.52 0.35 -7.94
C ARG A 103 12.51 1.34 -7.33
N LEU A 104 11.31 0.88 -7.00
CA LEU A 104 10.29 1.76 -6.43
C LEU A 104 10.70 2.28 -5.04
N THR A 105 11.34 1.43 -4.23
CA THR A 105 11.91 1.86 -2.94
C THR A 105 12.96 2.95 -3.12
N GLU A 106 13.91 2.78 -4.04
CA GLU A 106 14.93 3.80 -4.34
C GLU A 106 14.30 5.12 -4.80
N MET A 107 13.28 5.06 -5.67
CA MET A 107 12.56 6.25 -6.14
C MET A 107 11.78 6.96 -5.02
N THR A 108 11.25 6.20 -4.07
CA THR A 108 10.37 6.72 -2.99
C THR A 108 11.18 7.24 -1.80
N LYS A 109 12.37 6.68 -1.58
CA LYS A 109 13.29 7.02 -0.47
C LYS A 109 13.56 8.53 -0.28
N PRO A 110 13.91 9.34 -1.30
CA PRO A 110 14.14 10.77 -1.10
C PRO A 110 12.86 11.52 -0.67
N GLU A 111 11.69 11.04 -1.10
CA GLU A 111 10.41 11.63 -0.73
C GLU A 111 10.01 11.32 0.71
N VAL A 112 10.28 10.09 1.15
CA VAL A 112 10.14 9.69 2.56
C VAL A 112 11.03 10.56 3.45
N ALA A 113 12.30 10.74 3.08
CA ALA A 113 13.22 11.59 3.83
C ALA A 113 12.74 13.04 3.92
N THR A 114 12.20 13.58 2.82
CA THR A 114 11.65 14.95 2.79
C THR A 114 10.43 15.10 3.71
N VAL A 115 9.49 14.15 3.67
CA VAL A 115 8.29 14.18 4.52
C VAL A 115 8.67 14.11 5.99
N ASN A 116 9.55 13.17 6.36
CA ASN A 116 10.02 13.02 7.75
C ASN A 116 10.75 14.27 8.25
N ALA A 117 11.57 14.92 7.40
CA ALA A 117 12.31 16.13 7.76
C ALA A 117 11.41 17.38 7.93
N SER A 118 10.23 17.42 7.32
CA SER A 118 9.32 18.56 7.41
C SER A 118 8.78 18.80 8.84
N GLY A 119 8.85 17.77 9.70
CA GLY A 119 8.48 17.85 11.11
C GLY A 119 6.97 17.97 11.36
N GLY A 120 6.57 17.78 12.61
CA GLY A 120 5.20 18.06 13.08
C GLY A 120 4.16 16.94 12.93
N LEU A 121 4.43 15.88 12.14
CA LEU A 121 3.50 14.74 11.94
C LEU A 121 4.08 13.37 12.33
N GLY A 122 5.32 13.34 12.83
CA GLY A 122 6.08 12.12 13.07
C GLY A 122 6.70 11.54 11.80
N GLU A 123 7.35 10.38 11.93
CA GLU A 123 7.92 9.66 10.79
C GLU A 123 6.89 8.76 10.11
N LEU A 124 7.04 8.59 8.79
CA LEU A 124 6.31 7.59 8.02
C LEU A 124 6.58 6.18 8.55
N THR A 125 5.53 5.37 8.53
CA THR A 125 5.57 3.97 8.99
C THR A 125 5.90 3.00 7.86
N THR A 126 6.32 1.79 8.21
CA THR A 126 6.51 0.67 7.27
C THR A 126 5.25 0.44 6.42
N TYR A 127 4.07 0.49 7.05
CA TYR A 127 2.79 0.28 6.36
C TYR A 127 2.47 1.38 5.35
N GLU A 128 2.71 2.65 5.71
CA GLU A 128 2.47 3.79 4.80
C GLU A 128 3.40 3.75 3.60
N ILE A 129 4.69 3.45 3.82
CA ILE A 129 5.67 3.34 2.74
C ILE A 129 5.29 2.18 1.79
N LEU A 130 4.90 1.02 2.32
CA LEU A 130 4.42 -0.10 1.50
C LEU A 130 3.14 0.24 0.72
N THR A 131 2.22 0.97 1.33
CA THR A 131 0.99 1.40 0.68
C THR A 131 1.30 2.38 -0.46
N ALA A 132 2.21 3.33 -0.26
CA ALA A 132 2.66 4.24 -1.31
C ALA A 132 3.37 3.50 -2.46
N LEU A 133 4.19 2.50 -2.15
CA LEU A 133 4.82 1.63 -3.15
C LEU A 133 3.80 0.86 -3.98
N ALA A 134 2.72 0.36 -3.35
CA ALA A 134 1.63 -0.31 -4.05
C ALA A 134 0.96 0.62 -5.06
N PHE A 135 0.57 1.83 -4.64
CA PHE A 135 -0.01 2.83 -5.53
C PHE A 135 0.93 3.19 -6.69
N ALA A 136 2.21 3.44 -6.41
CA ALA A 136 3.20 3.74 -7.43
C ALA A 136 3.34 2.58 -8.44
N TYR A 137 3.36 1.34 -7.95
CA TYR A 137 3.41 0.15 -8.82
C TYR A 137 2.17 0.01 -9.69
N PHE A 138 0.98 0.23 -9.13
CA PHE A 138 -0.29 0.16 -9.85
C PHE A 138 -0.38 1.20 -10.96
N ARG A 139 0.06 2.43 -10.68
CA ARG A 139 0.21 3.48 -11.71
C ARG A 139 1.19 3.06 -12.80
N ASP A 140 2.40 2.61 -12.44
CA ASP A 140 3.43 2.21 -13.40
C ASP A 140 2.95 1.05 -14.30
N LYS A 141 2.11 0.16 -13.75
CA LYS A 141 1.46 -0.93 -14.49
C LYS A 141 0.18 -0.52 -15.20
N LYS A 142 -0.31 0.71 -15.04
CA LYS A 142 -1.56 1.20 -15.64
C LYS A 142 -2.72 0.23 -15.38
N VAL A 143 -2.91 -0.15 -14.11
CA VAL A 143 -4.04 -0.99 -13.72
C VAL A 143 -5.36 -0.23 -13.91
N ASP A 144 -6.41 -0.92 -14.32
CA ASP A 144 -7.77 -0.37 -14.41
C ASP A 144 -8.40 -0.27 -13.02
N TYR A 145 -8.17 -1.31 -12.20
CA TYR A 145 -8.66 -1.41 -10.82
C TYR A 145 -7.52 -1.66 -9.84
N GLN A 146 -7.62 -1.06 -8.66
CA GLN A 146 -6.81 -1.37 -7.48
C GLN A 146 -7.72 -1.88 -6.36
N VAL A 147 -7.51 -3.13 -5.95
CA VAL A 147 -8.23 -3.77 -4.84
C VAL A 147 -7.38 -3.65 -3.58
N LEU A 148 -7.91 -2.93 -2.60
CA LEU A 148 -7.15 -2.49 -1.43
C LEU A 148 -7.76 -3.08 -0.15
N GLU A 149 -7.02 -3.97 0.51
CA GLU A 149 -7.31 -4.38 1.88
C GLU A 149 -6.82 -3.32 2.87
N VAL A 150 -7.72 -2.87 3.74
CA VAL A 150 -7.41 -2.05 4.90
C VAL A 150 -6.55 -2.84 5.89
N GLY A 151 -5.46 -2.25 6.36
CA GLY A 151 -4.59 -2.85 7.39
C GLY A 151 -5.28 -2.87 8.75
N LEU A 152 -5.70 -1.70 9.24
CA LEU A 152 -6.37 -1.59 10.54
C LEU A 152 -7.52 -0.57 10.53
N GLY A 153 -8.71 -1.03 10.92
CA GLY A 153 -9.88 -0.17 11.10
C GLY A 153 -10.45 0.31 9.77
N GLY A 154 -9.99 1.48 9.30
CA GLY A 154 -10.43 2.08 8.03
C GLY A 154 -10.27 3.60 8.00
N ARG A 155 -10.93 4.33 8.90
CA ARG A 155 -11.03 5.81 8.87
C ARG A 155 -9.68 6.53 8.74
N LEU A 156 -8.64 6.02 9.41
CA LEU A 156 -7.30 6.62 9.45
C LEU A 156 -6.24 5.61 8.97
N ASP A 157 -6.65 4.61 8.20
CA ASP A 157 -5.75 3.64 7.59
C ASP A 157 -5.07 4.25 6.37
N ALA A 158 -3.79 3.93 6.13
CA ALA A 158 -3.01 4.51 5.03
C ALA A 158 -3.64 4.29 3.64
N THR A 159 -4.50 3.28 3.49
CA THR A 159 -5.25 3.01 2.25
C THR A 159 -6.45 3.94 2.06
N ASN A 160 -6.93 4.62 3.11
CA ASN A 160 -8.11 5.50 3.10
C ASN A 160 -7.82 6.90 2.53
N VAL A 161 -7.01 6.93 1.47
CA VAL A 161 -6.62 8.12 0.68
C VAL A 161 -7.19 8.07 -0.73
N VAL A 162 -8.05 7.08 -1.00
CA VAL A 162 -8.72 6.85 -2.29
C VAL A 162 -10.18 7.27 -2.24
N LYS A 163 -10.78 7.45 -3.42
CA LYS A 163 -12.24 7.56 -3.60
C LYS A 163 -12.71 6.29 -4.31
N PRO A 164 -13.18 5.27 -3.58
CA PRO A 164 -13.49 3.98 -4.18
C PRO A 164 -14.83 3.98 -4.91
N GLU A 165 -14.92 3.14 -5.95
CA GLU A 165 -16.17 2.83 -6.64
C GLU A 165 -17.09 2.00 -5.73
N VAL A 166 -16.48 1.15 -4.89
CA VAL A 166 -17.18 0.27 -3.95
C VAL A 166 -16.38 0.16 -2.65
N CYS A 167 -17.06 0.34 -1.53
CA CYS A 167 -16.57 0.01 -0.19
C CYS A 167 -17.18 -1.32 0.27
N VAL A 168 -16.35 -2.20 0.84
CA VAL A 168 -16.79 -3.48 1.42
C VAL A 168 -16.42 -3.51 2.89
N ILE A 169 -17.33 -3.97 3.75
CA ILE A 169 -17.08 -4.21 5.17
C ILE A 169 -17.45 -5.66 5.48
N THR A 170 -16.44 -6.48 5.83
CA THR A 170 -16.58 -7.93 6.08
C THR A 170 -16.65 -8.30 7.56
#